data_AF-A0A3A0A1E6-F1
#
_entry.id   AF-A0A3A0A1E6-F1
#
_cell.length_a   1.000
_cell.length_b   1.000
_cell.length_c   1.000
_cell.angle_alpha   90.00
_cell.angle_beta   90.00
_cell.angle_gamma   90.00
#
_symmetry.space_group_name_H-M   'P 1'
#
loop_
_entity.id
_entity.type
_entity.pdbx_description
1 polymer ?
#
loop_
_entity_poly.entity_id
_entity_poly.type
_entity_poly.pdbx_seq_one_letter_code
_entity_poly.pdbx_strand_id
1 'polypeptide(L)'
;MLVLALLAFGVAATAFAFVPQEPRLWSASVALVILGGITPMIYAVSIRIMPVFSRRSWQRPRLLAAGVASGVAGGWLVFAGRASSAPNIELTGHLAALAGGIGFVVSIILLFRSAITAKVAPPLPYPEHVVIDRVGVQFTRIAGVWLLTGLSIGVLLELWTPSRGRWELVWAHSLLLGWFLMMAFGVSYHVLSRWTGERWRSHRRVRVHLLVTAISVPLMVVALAADIDRLFAVAGTTQALAVGLFVWNAFPLVRRLPGASRLALLCASGFLVLGVSIGASAAIDPVSHARLRFSHAEINLLGWAGLLILGMGYYLFPRFAGRPLPWPRLAPAQIAAHASGVVLSAVAWWWYL
;
A
#
# COMPACT_ATOMS: atom_id res chain seq x y z
N MET A 1 5.89 0.88 16.23
CA MET A 1 5.60 0.98 14.78
C MET A 1 4.18 0.57 14.43
N LEU A 2 3.74 -0.68 14.60
CA LEU A 2 2.38 -1.11 14.22
C LEU A 2 1.27 -0.26 14.87
N VAL A 3 1.40 0.02 16.17
CA VAL A 3 0.46 0.91 16.88
C VAL A 3 0.43 2.31 16.25
N LEU A 4 1.60 2.88 15.95
CA LEU A 4 1.68 4.21 15.31
C LEU A 4 1.06 4.21 13.90
N ALA A 5 1.19 3.11 13.14
CA ALA A 5 0.54 2.99 11.85
C ALA A 5 -0.98 2.95 11.97
N LEU A 6 -1.52 2.21 12.94
CA LEU A 6 -2.96 2.20 13.21
C LEU A 6 -3.47 3.56 13.72
N LEU A 7 -2.70 4.23 14.56
CA LEU A 7 -3.00 5.60 15.00
C LEU A 7 -3.00 6.58 13.82
N ALA A 8 -2.09 6.45 12.86
CA ALA A 8 -2.07 7.28 11.66
C ALA A 8 -3.37 7.13 10.83
N PHE A 9 -3.88 5.89 10.67
CA PHE A 9 -5.19 5.67 10.04
C PHE A 9 -6.34 6.31 10.84
N GLY A 10 -6.35 6.16 12.17
CA GLY A 10 -7.38 6.74 13.02
C GLY A 10 -7.39 8.27 12.96
N VAL A 11 -6.23 8.91 13.11
CA VAL A 11 -6.08 10.37 13.03
C VAL A 11 -6.46 10.89 11.65
N ALA A 12 -6.02 10.24 10.56
CA ALA A 12 -6.40 10.64 9.22
C ALA A 12 -7.91 10.51 8.98
N ALA A 13 -8.54 9.42 9.43
CA ALA A 13 -9.98 9.23 9.33
C ALA A 13 -10.76 10.31 10.10
N THR A 14 -10.30 10.67 11.31
CA THR A 14 -10.88 11.78 12.07
C THR A 14 -10.68 13.12 11.35
N ALA A 15 -9.49 13.38 10.81
CA ALA A 15 -9.19 14.62 10.11
C ALA A 15 -10.00 14.78 8.81
N PHE A 16 -10.35 13.69 8.11
CA PHE A 16 -11.26 13.73 6.97
C PHE A 16 -12.64 14.31 7.31
N ALA A 17 -13.15 14.06 8.53
CA ALA A 17 -14.43 14.62 8.97
C ALA A 17 -14.42 16.16 9.10
N PHE A 18 -13.24 16.77 9.18
CA PHE A 18 -13.07 18.23 9.30
C PHE A 18 -12.63 18.91 8.01
N VAL A 19 -12.47 18.16 6.90
CA VAL A 19 -12.10 18.70 5.59
C VAL A 19 -13.08 19.76 5.06
N PRO A 20 -14.41 19.65 5.28
CA PRO A 20 -15.36 20.72 4.94
C PRO A 20 -14.99 22.11 5.51
N GLN A 21 -14.45 22.13 6.73
CA GLN A 21 -14.07 23.36 7.43
C GLN A 21 -12.61 23.75 7.16
N GLU A 22 -11.74 22.75 6.98
CA GLU A 22 -10.30 22.92 6.81
C GLU A 22 -9.81 22.08 5.62
N PRO A 23 -9.97 22.55 4.35
CA PRO A 23 -9.68 21.75 3.16
C PRO A 23 -8.25 21.19 3.07
N ARG A 24 -7.27 21.88 3.67
CA ARG A 24 -5.87 21.42 3.76
C ARG A 24 -5.71 20.10 4.52
N LEU A 25 -6.65 19.75 5.40
CA LEU A 25 -6.62 18.46 6.10
C LEU A 25 -6.76 17.28 5.14
N TRP A 26 -7.27 17.48 3.93
CA TRP A 26 -7.34 16.42 2.93
C TRP A 26 -5.95 15.93 2.53
N SER A 27 -5.09 16.82 2.03
CA SER A 27 -3.74 16.47 1.60
C SER A 27 -2.87 16.01 2.77
N ALA A 28 -3.06 16.59 3.97
CA ALA A 28 -2.42 16.16 5.19
C ALA A 28 -2.80 14.71 5.54
N SER A 29 -4.10 14.41 5.56
CA SER A 29 -4.62 13.08 5.93
C SER A 29 -4.21 12.01 4.93
N VAL A 30 -4.27 12.30 3.62
CA VAL A 30 -3.75 11.40 2.59
C VAL A 30 -2.27 11.09 2.82
N ALA A 31 -1.45 12.10 3.13
CA ALA A 31 -0.04 11.89 3.44
C ALA A 31 0.19 11.09 4.73
N LEU A 32 -0.61 11.34 5.77
CA LEU A 32 -0.54 10.57 7.01
C LEU A 32 -0.88 9.09 6.77
N VAL A 33 -1.92 8.79 5.97
CA VAL A 33 -2.26 7.40 5.61
C VAL A 33 -1.11 6.74 4.86
N ILE A 34 -0.53 7.40 3.85
CA ILE A 34 0.50 6.81 3.00
C ILE A 34 1.83 6.63 3.75
N LEU A 35 2.33 7.71 4.36
CA LEU A 35 3.65 7.76 4.99
C LEU A 35 3.65 7.31 6.45
N GLY A 36 2.57 7.59 7.19
CA GLY A 36 2.43 7.23 8.60
C GLY A 36 1.72 5.89 8.83
N GLY A 37 0.80 5.49 7.95
CA GLY A 37 0.03 4.24 8.06
C GLY A 37 0.59 3.08 7.22
N ILE A 38 0.42 3.18 5.90
CA ILE A 38 0.73 2.12 4.92
C ILE A 38 2.22 1.78 4.91
N THR A 39 3.09 2.78 4.76
CA THR A 39 4.53 2.55 4.63
C THR A 39 5.15 1.88 5.87
N PRO A 40 4.87 2.34 7.11
CA PRO A 40 5.36 1.67 8.31
C PRO A 40 4.76 0.28 8.51
N MET A 41 3.54 0.03 8.05
CA MET A 41 2.97 -1.32 8.05
C MET A 41 3.76 -2.26 7.14
N ILE A 42 4.11 -1.81 5.93
CA ILE A 42 4.97 -2.58 5.03
C ILE A 42 6.35 -2.83 5.65
N TYR A 43 6.95 -1.83 6.30
CA TYR A 43 8.21 -2.00 7.02
C TYR A 43 8.07 -3.07 8.10
N ALA A 44 7.01 -3.01 8.92
CA ALA A 44 6.76 -3.98 9.98
C ALA A 44 6.69 -5.42 9.47
N VAL A 45 5.90 -5.63 8.42
CA VAL A 45 5.72 -6.94 7.80
C VAL A 45 7.05 -7.41 7.20
N SER A 46 7.72 -6.57 6.41
CA SER A 46 8.98 -6.91 5.74
C SER A 46 10.09 -7.26 6.73
N ILE A 47 10.22 -6.52 7.83
CA ILE A 47 11.24 -6.76 8.86
C ILE A 47 11.11 -8.14 9.50
N ARG A 48 9.87 -8.61 9.68
CA ARG A 48 9.57 -9.93 10.24
C ARG A 48 9.65 -11.04 9.21
N ILE A 49 9.14 -10.79 8.01
CA ILE A 49 8.93 -11.82 6.99
C ILE A 49 10.21 -12.10 6.19
N MET A 50 10.96 -11.07 5.78
CA MET A 50 12.08 -11.24 4.86
C MET A 50 13.22 -12.11 5.42
N PRO A 51 13.65 -11.99 6.70
CA PRO A 51 14.66 -12.87 7.28
C PRO A 51 14.25 -14.35 7.23
N VAL A 52 12.98 -14.63 7.48
CA VAL A 52 12.43 -16.00 7.49
C VAL A 52 12.50 -16.62 6.09
N PHE A 53 12.04 -15.90 5.06
CA PHE A 53 12.03 -16.43 3.69
C PHE A 53 13.42 -16.44 3.04
N SER A 54 14.28 -15.48 3.38
CA SER A 54 15.65 -15.43 2.86
C SER A 54 16.63 -16.33 3.61
N ARG A 55 16.25 -16.81 4.82
CA ARG A 55 17.10 -17.55 5.76
C ARG A 55 18.34 -16.76 6.16
N ARG A 56 18.19 -15.45 6.33
CA ARG A 56 19.28 -14.49 6.56
C ARG A 56 18.95 -13.61 7.76
N SER A 57 19.95 -12.97 8.32
CA SER A 57 19.79 -12.03 9.45
C SER A 57 20.14 -10.60 9.04
N TRP A 58 19.51 -9.62 9.69
CA TRP A 58 19.81 -8.21 9.47
C TRP A 58 21.25 -7.91 9.89
N GLN A 59 22.11 -7.52 8.95
CA GLN A 59 23.52 -7.19 9.25
C GLN A 59 23.68 -5.97 10.15
N ARG A 60 22.83 -4.95 9.95
CA ARG A 60 22.91 -3.66 10.65
C ARG A 60 21.55 -3.30 11.27
N PRO A 61 21.14 -3.97 12.37
CA PRO A 61 19.82 -3.76 12.98
C PRO A 61 19.60 -2.32 13.47
N ARG A 62 20.67 -1.62 13.89
CA ARG A 62 20.59 -0.20 14.28
C ARG A 62 20.25 0.72 13.10
N LEU A 63 20.84 0.47 11.92
CA LEU A 63 20.53 1.22 10.69
C LEU A 63 19.07 1.02 10.29
N LEU A 64 18.59 -0.23 10.33
CA LEU A 64 17.19 -0.56 10.07
C LEU A 64 16.25 0.15 11.04
N ALA A 65 16.55 0.10 12.35
CA ALA A 65 15.74 0.77 13.36
C ALA A 65 15.72 2.30 13.18
N ALA A 66 16.87 2.92 12.91
CA ALA A 66 16.97 4.35 12.64
C ALA A 66 16.19 4.76 11.37
N GLY A 67 16.32 4.00 10.28
CA GLY A 67 15.57 4.24 9.05
C GLY A 67 14.05 4.12 9.25
N VAL A 68 13.60 3.10 9.99
CA VAL A 68 12.18 2.94 10.33
C VAL A 68 11.68 4.09 11.19
N ALA A 69 12.42 4.47 12.24
CA ALA A 69 12.04 5.58 13.11
C ALA A 69 11.96 6.90 12.33
N SER A 70 12.95 7.17 11.49
CA SER A 70 13.00 8.34 10.61
C SER A 70 11.83 8.37 9.63
N GLY A 71 11.50 7.23 9.01
CA GLY A 71 10.34 7.12 8.10
C GLY A 71 9.01 7.38 8.80
N VAL A 72 8.80 6.81 9.99
CA VAL A 72 7.60 7.04 10.80
C VAL A 72 7.49 8.50 11.22
N ALA A 73 8.56 9.07 11.79
CA ALA A 73 8.59 10.48 12.19
C ALA A 73 8.32 11.40 10.99
N GLY A 74 8.92 11.11 9.83
CA GLY A 74 8.70 11.84 8.59
C GLY A 74 7.23 11.91 8.20
N GLY A 75 6.50 10.80 8.23
CA GLY A 75 5.06 10.78 7.91
C GLY A 75 4.21 11.66 8.84
N TRP A 76 4.51 11.67 10.14
CA TRP A 76 3.82 12.53 11.11
C TRP A 76 4.20 14.02 10.96
N LEU A 77 5.46 14.32 10.64
CA LEU A 77 5.91 15.68 10.37
C LEU A 77 5.30 16.24 9.08
N VAL A 78 5.19 15.46 8.00
CA VAL A 78 4.49 15.88 6.78
C VAL A 78 3.02 16.21 7.10
N PHE A 79 2.33 15.35 7.86
CA PHE A 79 0.97 15.64 8.30
C PHE A 79 0.88 16.95 9.09
N ALA A 80 1.73 17.13 10.11
CA ALA A 80 1.73 18.33 10.94
C ALA A 80 2.05 19.59 10.12
N GLY A 81 3.01 19.53 9.21
CA GLY A 81 3.38 20.62 8.31
C GLY A 81 2.22 21.03 7.40
N ARG A 82 1.59 20.07 6.70
CA ARG A 82 0.41 20.32 5.86
C ARG A 82 -0.77 20.87 6.65
N ALA A 83 -1.07 20.28 7.81
CA ALA A 83 -2.20 20.66 8.64
C ALA A 83 -2.04 22.05 9.28
N SER A 84 -0.81 22.47 9.59
CA SER A 84 -0.51 23.78 10.19
C SER A 84 -0.03 24.84 9.18
N SER A 85 0.09 24.47 7.90
CA SER A 85 0.65 25.33 6.84
C SER A 85 2.09 25.79 7.15
N ALA A 86 2.90 24.90 7.72
CA ALA A 86 4.29 25.14 8.10
C ALA A 86 5.26 24.43 7.13
N PRO A 87 5.70 25.08 6.03
CA PRO A 87 6.45 24.42 4.96
C PRO A 87 7.79 23.84 5.43
N ASN A 88 8.45 24.48 6.40
CA ASN A 88 9.70 23.95 6.96
C ASN A 88 9.50 22.62 7.70
N ILE A 89 8.36 22.45 8.37
CA ILE A 89 8.01 21.19 9.05
C ILE A 89 7.69 20.12 8.01
N GLU A 90 6.97 20.49 6.95
CA GLU A 90 6.63 19.59 5.84
C GLU A 90 7.87 19.09 5.11
N LEU A 91 8.77 19.99 4.69
CA LEU A 91 10.05 19.65 4.06
C LEU A 91 10.90 18.75 4.96
N THR A 92 11.01 19.08 6.25
CA THR A 92 11.73 18.25 7.23
C THR A 92 11.11 16.85 7.31
N GLY A 93 9.78 16.76 7.28
CA GLY A 93 9.05 15.50 7.24
C GLY A 93 9.35 14.68 5.98
N HIS A 94 9.36 15.31 4.80
CA HIS A 94 9.70 14.64 3.54
C HIS A 94 11.16 14.16 3.51
N LEU A 95 12.11 14.97 3.98
CA LEU A 95 13.51 14.58 4.10
C LEU A 95 13.70 13.40 5.06
N ALA A 96 13.04 13.42 6.22
CA ALA A 96 13.04 12.31 7.16
C ALA A 96 12.40 11.04 6.56
N ALA A 97 11.29 11.18 5.83
CA ALA A 97 10.66 10.06 5.14
C ALA A 97 11.59 9.43 4.09
N LEU A 98 12.27 10.25 3.28
CA LEU A 98 13.25 9.82 2.28
C LEU A 98 14.45 9.12 2.93
N ALA A 99 15.05 9.72 3.96
CA ALA A 99 16.14 9.11 4.72
C ALA A 99 15.73 7.75 5.30
N GLY A 100 14.50 7.66 5.82
CA GLY A 100 13.93 6.41 6.29
C GLY A 100 13.76 5.35 5.20
N GLY A 101 13.25 5.74 4.01
CA GLY A 101 13.14 4.88 2.84
C GLY A 101 14.48 4.36 2.34
N ILE A 102 15.49 5.22 2.23
CA ILE A 102 16.86 4.85 1.87
C ILE A 102 17.43 3.86 2.90
N GLY A 103 17.33 4.17 4.19
CA GLY A 103 17.81 3.29 5.26
C GLY A 103 17.15 1.91 5.23
N PHE A 104 15.85 1.85 4.93
CA PHE A 104 15.11 0.61 4.77
C PHE A 104 15.56 -0.21 3.55
N VAL A 105 15.68 0.40 2.37
CA VAL A 105 16.13 -0.27 1.14
C VAL A 105 17.57 -0.77 1.27
N VAL A 106 18.47 0.06 1.82
CA VAL A 106 19.85 -0.34 2.11
C VAL A 106 19.89 -1.53 3.06
N SER A 107 19.06 -1.53 4.10
CA SER A 107 18.96 -2.66 5.03
C SER A 107 18.53 -3.94 4.32
N ILE A 108 17.56 -3.87 3.40
CA ILE A 108 17.14 -5.02 2.57
C ILE A 108 18.29 -5.53 1.70
N ILE A 109 19.03 -4.64 1.04
CA ILE A 109 20.18 -5.03 0.21
C ILE A 109 21.23 -5.75 1.07
N LEU A 110 21.54 -5.21 2.24
CA LEU A 110 22.49 -5.82 3.18
C LEU A 110 21.99 -7.17 3.71
N LEU A 111 20.69 -7.32 3.98
CA LEU A 111 20.09 -8.62 4.33
C LEU A 111 20.35 -9.66 3.23
N PHE A 112 20.09 -9.33 1.96
CA PHE A 112 20.31 -10.28 0.86
C PHE A 112 21.78 -10.52 0.52
N ARG A 113 22.70 -9.68 1.02
CA ARG A 113 24.15 -9.90 0.95
C ARG A 113 24.69 -10.71 2.14
N SER A 114 23.94 -10.88 3.22
CA SER A 114 24.41 -11.60 4.41
C SER A 114 24.51 -13.10 4.19
N ALA A 115 25.36 -13.80 4.94
CA ALA A 115 25.38 -15.26 4.91
C ALA A 115 23.99 -15.84 5.25
N ILE A 116 23.68 -17.01 4.66
CA ILE A 116 22.50 -17.80 5.02
C ILE A 116 22.75 -18.36 6.44
N THR A 117 21.87 -18.03 7.38
CA THR A 117 21.99 -18.42 8.79
C THR A 117 21.16 -19.66 9.13
N ALA A 118 20.04 -19.89 8.43
CA ALA A 118 19.19 -21.05 8.65
C ALA A 118 19.35 -22.08 7.52
N LYS A 119 19.48 -23.36 7.87
CA LYS A 119 19.61 -24.45 6.88
C LYS A 119 18.26 -24.84 6.26
N VAL A 120 17.18 -24.79 7.05
CA VAL A 120 15.85 -25.22 6.63
C VAL A 120 15.07 -24.06 6.02
N ALA A 121 14.61 -24.22 4.78
CA ALA A 121 13.69 -23.27 4.15
C ALA A 121 12.25 -23.53 4.61
N PRO A 122 11.40 -22.49 4.65
CA PRO A 122 9.97 -22.71 4.81
C PRO A 122 9.48 -23.71 3.75
N PRO A 123 8.71 -24.73 4.13
CA PRO A 123 8.27 -25.75 3.18
C PRO A 123 7.50 -25.08 2.04
N LEU A 124 7.79 -25.53 0.81
CA LEU A 124 7.03 -25.15 -0.36
C LEU A 124 5.78 -26.02 -0.40
N PRO A 125 4.56 -25.44 -0.45
CA PRO A 125 3.35 -26.22 -0.60
C PRO A 125 3.39 -27.07 -1.89
N TYR A 126 4.01 -26.53 -2.95
CA TYR A 126 4.11 -27.16 -4.27
C TYR A 126 5.42 -26.79 -5.00
N PRO A 127 5.98 -27.65 -5.86
CA PRO A 127 7.22 -27.37 -6.61
C PRO A 127 7.16 -26.11 -7.48
N GLU A 128 6.04 -25.86 -8.16
CA GLU A 128 5.82 -24.70 -9.02
C GLU A 128 5.84 -23.37 -8.26
N HIS A 129 5.69 -23.40 -6.94
CA HIS A 129 5.69 -22.22 -6.09
C HIS A 129 7.03 -21.47 -6.16
N VAL A 130 8.15 -22.15 -6.46
CA VAL A 130 9.45 -21.49 -6.70
C VAL A 130 9.37 -20.45 -7.81
N VAL A 131 8.61 -20.73 -8.88
CA VAL A 131 8.43 -19.80 -9.99
C VAL A 131 7.60 -18.60 -9.57
N ILE A 132 6.54 -18.82 -8.79
CA ILE A 132 5.69 -17.75 -8.25
C ILE A 132 6.48 -16.86 -7.30
N ASP A 133 7.32 -17.43 -6.44
CA ASP A 133 8.17 -16.67 -5.53
C ASP A 133 9.12 -15.74 -6.30
N ARG A 134 9.70 -16.18 -7.42
CA ARG A 134 10.55 -15.30 -8.24
C ARG A 134 9.77 -14.10 -8.77
N VAL A 135 8.51 -14.30 -9.19
CA VAL A 135 7.63 -13.20 -9.61
C VAL A 135 7.28 -12.29 -8.44
N GLY A 136 6.98 -12.86 -7.26
CA GLY A 136 6.76 -12.09 -6.03
C GLY A 136 7.97 -11.23 -5.64
N VAL A 137 9.19 -11.76 -5.78
CA VAL A 137 10.44 -11.01 -5.57
C VAL A 137 10.59 -9.87 -6.59
N GLN A 138 10.18 -10.06 -7.85
CA GLN A 138 10.22 -8.99 -8.85
C GLN A 138 9.26 -7.85 -8.49
N PHE A 139 8.03 -8.16 -8.08
CA PHE A 139 7.08 -7.18 -7.57
C PHE A 139 7.66 -6.37 -6.39
N THR A 140 8.22 -7.04 -5.38
CA THR A 140 8.78 -6.37 -4.20
C THR A 140 10.02 -5.53 -4.51
N ARG A 141 10.86 -5.95 -5.48
CA ARG A 141 12.00 -5.16 -5.95
C ARG A 141 11.56 -3.89 -6.66
N ILE A 142 10.60 -4.01 -7.59
CA ILE A 142 10.04 -2.86 -8.32
C ILE A 142 9.36 -1.90 -7.32
N ALA A 143 8.64 -2.44 -6.33
CA ALA A 143 8.06 -1.65 -5.25
C ALA A 143 9.12 -0.79 -4.52
N GLY A 144 10.26 -1.38 -4.17
CA GLY A 144 11.36 -0.66 -3.53
C GLY A 144 11.93 0.50 -4.36
N VAL A 145 11.94 0.37 -5.70
CA VAL A 145 12.31 1.48 -6.59
C VAL A 145 11.27 2.60 -6.50
N TRP A 146 9.98 2.25 -6.62
CA TRP A 146 8.89 3.22 -6.52
C TRP A 146 8.77 3.90 -5.15
N LEU A 147 9.16 3.23 -4.07
CA LEU A 147 9.28 3.86 -2.75
C LEU A 147 10.24 5.05 -2.81
N LEU A 148 11.46 4.83 -3.32
CA LEU A 148 12.46 5.88 -3.41
C LEU A 148 12.05 6.98 -4.39
N THR A 149 11.46 6.61 -5.53
CA THR A 149 10.92 7.57 -6.50
C THR A 149 9.85 8.46 -5.87
N GLY A 150 8.83 7.87 -5.24
CA GLY A 150 7.75 8.61 -4.59
C GLY A 150 8.23 9.51 -3.44
N LEU A 151 9.13 9.02 -2.58
CA LEU A 151 9.71 9.83 -1.51
C LEU A 151 10.56 10.99 -2.05
N SER A 152 11.31 10.76 -3.13
CA SER A 152 12.11 11.81 -3.79
C SER A 152 11.21 12.87 -4.42
N ILE A 153 10.12 12.47 -5.09
CA ILE A 153 9.12 13.42 -5.62
C ILE A 153 8.56 14.28 -4.49
N GLY A 154 8.25 13.70 -3.32
CA GLY A 154 7.76 14.47 -2.18
C GLY A 154 8.72 15.57 -1.73
N VAL A 155 10.02 15.27 -1.62
CA VAL A 155 11.05 16.30 -1.34
C VAL A 155 11.14 17.33 -2.46
N LEU A 156 11.10 16.90 -3.72
CA LEU A 156 11.20 17.80 -4.86
C LEU A 156 10.05 18.80 -4.92
N LEU A 157 8.81 18.37 -4.64
CA LEU A 157 7.65 19.27 -4.66
C LEU A 157 7.72 20.37 -3.60
N GLU A 158 8.36 20.11 -2.46
CA GLU A 158 8.60 21.14 -1.44
C GLU A 158 9.68 22.15 -1.85
N LEU A 159 10.64 21.74 -2.68
CA LEU A 159 11.72 22.61 -3.17
C LEU A 159 11.34 23.33 -4.46
N TRP A 160 10.54 22.68 -5.29
CA TRP A 160 10.17 23.13 -6.62
C TRP A 160 8.94 22.39 -7.15
N THR A 161 7.85 23.13 -7.32
CA THR A 161 6.63 22.61 -7.98
C THR A 161 6.64 22.97 -9.46
N PRO A 162 6.65 21.99 -10.38
CA PRO A 162 6.58 22.30 -11.81
C PRO A 162 5.24 22.96 -12.17
N SER A 163 5.26 23.88 -13.14
CA SER A 163 4.09 24.68 -13.54
C SER A 163 3.00 23.92 -14.29
N ARG A 164 3.29 22.69 -14.74
CA ARG A 164 2.38 21.79 -15.47
C ARG A 164 2.41 20.41 -14.82
N GLY A 165 1.34 19.65 -15.01
CA GLY A 165 1.22 18.30 -14.46
C GLY A 165 0.52 18.25 -13.11
N ARG A 166 0.01 17.07 -12.77
CA ARG A 166 -0.74 16.80 -11.54
C ARG A 166 0.18 16.18 -10.49
N TRP A 167 1.17 16.92 -10.02
CA TRP A 167 2.30 16.35 -9.27
C TRP A 167 1.96 15.73 -7.91
N GLU A 168 0.96 16.25 -7.20
CA GLU A 168 0.45 15.56 -5.99
C GLU A 168 -0.12 14.17 -6.33
N LEU A 169 -0.78 14.02 -7.48
CA LEU A 169 -1.23 12.71 -7.95
C LEU A 169 -0.07 11.84 -8.41
N VAL A 170 0.96 12.42 -9.04
CA VAL A 170 2.20 11.70 -9.42
C VAL A 170 2.87 11.12 -8.17
N TRP A 171 3.02 11.92 -7.12
CA TRP A 171 3.54 11.51 -5.83
C TRP A 171 2.67 10.39 -5.20
N ALA A 172 1.36 10.62 -5.11
CA ALA A 172 0.42 9.66 -4.52
C ALA A 172 0.39 8.33 -5.28
N HIS A 173 0.34 8.34 -6.62
CA HIS A 173 0.31 7.12 -7.44
C HIS A 173 1.65 6.38 -7.42
N SER A 174 2.78 7.09 -7.33
CA SER A 174 4.09 6.47 -7.13
C SER A 174 4.14 5.68 -5.82
N LEU A 175 3.62 6.24 -4.72
CA LEU A 175 3.61 5.57 -3.42
C LEU A 175 2.50 4.53 -3.27
N LEU A 176 1.31 4.77 -3.81
CA LEU A 176 0.16 3.87 -3.67
C LEU A 176 0.19 2.72 -4.66
N LEU A 177 0.40 3.00 -5.95
CA LEU A 177 0.41 1.96 -6.98
C LEU A 177 1.80 1.38 -7.16
N GLY A 178 2.82 2.23 -7.22
CA GLY A 178 4.20 1.80 -7.39
C GLY A 178 4.76 1.09 -6.16
N TRP A 179 4.66 1.69 -4.97
CA TRP A 179 5.18 1.08 -3.75
C TRP A 179 4.17 0.13 -3.09
N PHE A 180 3.03 0.62 -2.65
CA PHE A 180 2.11 -0.17 -1.81
C PHE A 180 1.46 -1.34 -2.57
N LEU A 181 0.80 -1.09 -3.71
CA LEU A 181 0.08 -2.11 -4.46
C LEU A 181 1.04 -3.20 -4.98
N MET A 182 2.19 -2.82 -5.55
CA MET A 182 3.22 -3.78 -5.98
C MET A 182 3.74 -4.62 -4.80
N MET A 183 3.98 -4.01 -3.64
CA MET A 183 4.39 -4.74 -2.44
C MET A 183 3.30 -5.71 -2.00
N ALA A 184 2.04 -5.27 -1.94
CA ALA A 184 0.90 -6.11 -1.60
C ALA A 184 0.77 -7.30 -2.55
N PHE A 185 0.93 -7.09 -3.86
CA PHE A 185 0.95 -8.16 -4.86
C PHE A 185 2.08 -9.14 -4.63
N GLY A 186 3.31 -8.65 -4.49
CA GLY A 186 4.49 -9.50 -4.27
C GLY A 186 4.35 -10.35 -3.01
N VAL A 187 3.97 -9.73 -1.88
CA VAL A 187 3.73 -10.44 -0.62
C VAL A 187 2.61 -11.46 -0.78
N SER A 188 1.50 -11.09 -1.40
CA SER A 188 0.37 -12.02 -1.61
C SER A 188 0.78 -13.27 -2.39
N TYR A 189 1.58 -13.11 -3.45
CA TYR A 189 2.10 -14.22 -4.24
C TYR A 189 2.99 -15.17 -3.44
N HIS A 190 3.76 -14.64 -2.49
CA HIS A 190 4.52 -15.44 -1.55
C HIS A 190 3.63 -16.16 -0.54
N VAL A 191 2.70 -15.45 0.09
CA VAL A 191 2.14 -15.95 1.35
C VAL A 191 0.81 -16.70 1.17
N LEU A 192 -0.04 -16.32 0.21
CA LEU A 192 -1.41 -16.84 0.17
C LEU A 192 -1.48 -18.36 -0.02
N SER A 193 -0.68 -18.92 -0.93
CA SER A 193 -0.65 -20.38 -1.14
C SER A 193 -0.08 -21.13 0.06
N ARG A 194 0.86 -20.53 0.80
CA ARG A 194 1.40 -21.11 2.05
C ARG A 194 0.39 -21.07 3.19
N TRP A 195 -0.42 -20.02 3.23
CA TRP A 195 -1.41 -19.82 4.29
C TRP A 195 -2.65 -20.68 4.15
N THR A 196 -3.00 -21.00 2.91
CA THR A 196 -4.20 -21.75 2.56
C THR A 196 -3.91 -23.21 2.23
N GLY A 197 -2.65 -23.54 1.93
CA GLY A 197 -2.28 -24.85 1.40
C GLY A 197 -2.85 -25.09 0.00
N GLU A 198 -3.18 -24.04 -0.76
CA GLU A 198 -3.83 -24.13 -2.08
C GLU A 198 -2.87 -23.78 -3.22
N ARG A 199 -3.09 -24.37 -4.39
CA ARG A 199 -2.28 -24.13 -5.60
C ARG A 199 -2.65 -22.82 -6.28
N TRP A 200 -1.66 -22.10 -6.79
CA TRP A 200 -1.89 -21.05 -7.78
C TRP A 200 -2.36 -21.69 -9.09
N ARG A 201 -3.46 -21.19 -9.66
CA ARG A 201 -4.06 -21.77 -10.88
C ARG A 201 -3.12 -21.77 -12.09
N SER A 202 -2.27 -20.75 -12.23
CA SER A 202 -1.34 -20.63 -13.36
C SER A 202 -0.21 -19.63 -13.08
N HIS A 203 1.05 -20.07 -13.17
CA HIS A 203 2.19 -19.18 -13.09
C HIS A 203 2.31 -18.21 -14.29
N ARG A 204 1.79 -18.61 -15.47
CA ARG A 204 1.77 -17.74 -16.66
C ARG A 204 0.90 -16.50 -16.41
N ARG A 205 -0.28 -16.68 -15.80
CA ARG A 205 -1.17 -15.55 -15.43
C ARG A 205 -0.52 -14.59 -14.44
N VAL A 206 0.24 -15.13 -13.48
CA VAL A 206 0.98 -14.32 -12.50
C VAL A 206 2.11 -13.51 -13.17
N ARG A 207 2.80 -14.07 -14.16
CA ARG A 207 3.78 -13.34 -14.99
C ARG A 207 3.14 -12.26 -15.87
N VAL A 208 2.01 -12.57 -16.50
CA VAL A 208 1.25 -11.59 -17.29
C VAL A 208 0.81 -10.44 -16.40
N HIS A 209 0.30 -10.73 -15.19
CA HIS A 209 -0.01 -9.69 -14.21
C HIS A 209 1.21 -8.81 -13.91
N LEU A 210 2.37 -9.39 -13.57
CA LEU A 210 3.59 -8.60 -13.35
C LEU A 210 3.92 -7.68 -14.53
N LEU A 211 3.91 -8.20 -15.75
CA LEU A 211 4.22 -7.41 -16.95
C LEU A 211 3.26 -6.24 -17.13
N VAL A 212 1.95 -6.49 -17.02
CA VAL A 212 0.92 -5.45 -17.16
C VAL A 212 1.11 -4.39 -16.08
N THR A 213 1.34 -4.76 -14.82
CA THR A 213 1.55 -3.79 -13.73
C THR A 213 2.85 -3.01 -13.89
N ALA A 214 3.92 -3.66 -14.33
CA ALA A 214 5.23 -3.01 -14.53
C ALA A 214 5.20 -1.97 -15.65
N ILE A 215 4.29 -2.10 -16.61
CA ILE A 215 4.06 -1.12 -17.68
C ILE A 215 3.06 -0.04 -17.23
N SER A 216 1.97 -0.44 -16.59
CA SER A 216 0.85 0.46 -16.30
C SER A 216 1.17 1.52 -15.25
N VAL A 217 2.02 1.23 -14.26
CA VAL A 217 2.42 2.22 -13.25
C VAL A 217 3.28 3.35 -13.84
N PRO A 218 4.40 3.08 -14.56
CA PRO A 218 5.13 4.14 -15.26
C PRO A 218 4.25 4.96 -16.21
N LEU A 219 3.36 4.28 -16.96
CA LEU A 219 2.47 4.95 -17.90
C LEU A 219 1.56 5.96 -17.20
N MET A 220 0.99 5.59 -16.05
CA MET A 220 0.16 6.49 -15.24
C MET A 220 0.95 7.67 -14.67
N VAL A 221 2.15 7.42 -14.15
CA VAL A 221 3.02 8.48 -13.62
C VAL A 221 3.38 9.49 -14.71
N VAL A 222 3.75 9.02 -15.91
CA VAL A 222 4.04 9.89 -17.06
C VAL A 222 2.79 10.65 -17.51
N ALA A 223 1.63 9.97 -17.59
CA ALA A 223 0.37 10.62 -17.96
C ALA A 223 0.01 11.77 -17.03
N LEU A 224 0.14 11.57 -15.72
CA LEU A 224 -0.14 12.58 -14.70
C LEU A 224 0.89 13.72 -14.71
N ALA A 225 2.18 13.40 -14.88
CA ALA A 225 3.25 14.39 -14.92
C ALA A 225 3.18 15.29 -16.16
N ALA A 226 2.82 14.71 -17.31
CA ALA A 226 2.69 15.44 -18.57
C ALA A 226 1.29 16.02 -18.80
N ASP A 227 0.30 15.69 -17.94
CA ASP A 227 -1.10 16.07 -18.06
C ASP A 227 -1.71 15.69 -19.44
N ILE A 228 -1.45 14.45 -19.89
CA ILE A 228 -1.91 13.95 -21.20
C ILE A 228 -3.12 13.03 -21.00
N ASP A 229 -4.32 13.54 -21.27
CA ASP A 229 -5.59 12.82 -21.04
C ASP A 229 -5.68 11.47 -21.77
N ARG A 230 -5.25 11.39 -23.04
CA ARG A 230 -5.25 10.13 -23.80
C ARG A 230 -4.34 9.08 -23.17
N LEU A 231 -3.17 9.52 -22.68
CA LEU A 231 -2.23 8.63 -22.00
C LEU A 231 -2.78 8.18 -20.66
N PHE A 232 -3.47 9.09 -19.95
CA PHE A 232 -4.14 8.81 -18.69
C PHE A 232 -5.25 7.78 -18.86
N ALA A 233 -6.05 7.87 -19.93
CA ALA A 233 -7.07 6.87 -20.24
C ALA A 233 -6.48 5.47 -20.46
N VAL A 234 -5.43 5.36 -21.29
CA VAL A 234 -4.73 4.08 -21.53
C VAL A 234 -4.10 3.56 -20.24
N ALA A 235 -3.45 4.43 -19.46
CA ALA A 235 -2.87 4.09 -18.17
C ALA A 235 -3.92 3.58 -17.18
N GLY A 236 -5.05 4.27 -17.05
CA GLY A 236 -6.14 3.89 -16.17
C GLY A 236 -6.73 2.52 -16.54
N THR A 237 -7.00 2.28 -17.82
CA THR A 237 -7.52 0.97 -18.29
C THR A 237 -6.51 -0.16 -18.07
N THR A 238 -5.22 0.07 -18.37
CA THR A 238 -4.18 -0.95 -18.15
C THR A 238 -3.95 -1.24 -16.67
N GLN A 239 -4.09 -0.25 -15.79
CA GLN A 239 -4.08 -0.45 -14.33
C GLN A 239 -5.30 -1.23 -13.84
N ALA A 240 -6.49 -0.93 -14.36
CA ALA A 240 -7.70 -1.68 -14.03
C ALA A 240 -7.56 -3.16 -14.44
N LEU A 241 -6.98 -3.42 -15.62
CA LEU A 241 -6.65 -4.77 -16.06
C LEU A 241 -5.64 -5.45 -15.12
N ALA A 242 -4.58 -4.76 -14.69
CA ALA A 242 -3.60 -5.30 -13.75
C ALA A 242 -4.27 -5.75 -12.44
N VAL A 243 -5.11 -4.91 -11.85
CA VAL A 243 -5.86 -5.21 -10.64
C VAL A 243 -6.85 -6.36 -10.85
N GLY A 244 -7.59 -6.36 -11.96
CA GLY A 244 -8.51 -7.45 -12.31
C GLY A 244 -7.79 -8.79 -12.41
N LEU A 245 -6.60 -8.83 -13.04
CA LEU A 245 -5.75 -10.01 -13.10
C LEU A 245 -5.28 -10.46 -11.71
N PHE A 246 -4.91 -9.53 -10.83
CA PHE A 246 -4.56 -9.87 -9.46
C PHE A 246 -5.72 -10.52 -8.72
N VAL A 247 -6.89 -9.86 -8.68
CA VAL A 247 -8.08 -10.33 -7.98
C VAL A 247 -8.50 -11.70 -8.52
N TRP A 248 -8.55 -11.87 -9.84
CA TRP A 248 -8.86 -13.15 -10.48
C TRP A 248 -7.91 -14.28 -10.02
N ASN A 249 -6.61 -13.99 -9.92
CA ASN A 249 -5.62 -14.97 -9.51
C ASN A 249 -5.68 -15.28 -8.01
N ALA A 250 -5.86 -14.26 -7.17
CA ALA A 250 -5.80 -14.38 -5.71
C ALA A 250 -7.13 -14.85 -5.08
N PHE A 251 -8.27 -14.55 -5.70
CA PHE A 251 -9.61 -14.85 -5.17
C PHE A 251 -9.80 -16.31 -4.73
N PRO A 252 -9.37 -17.32 -5.51
CA PRO A 252 -9.52 -18.72 -5.10
C PRO A 252 -8.76 -19.10 -3.83
N LEU A 253 -7.69 -18.37 -3.50
CA LEU A 253 -6.92 -18.56 -2.27
C LEU A 253 -7.54 -17.74 -1.13
N VAL A 254 -7.91 -16.49 -1.39
CA VAL A 254 -8.55 -15.63 -0.37
C VAL A 254 -9.81 -16.25 0.21
N ARG A 255 -10.68 -16.87 -0.61
CA ARG A 255 -11.89 -17.58 -0.13
C ARG A 255 -11.61 -18.75 0.84
N ARG A 256 -10.38 -19.29 0.81
CA ARG A 256 -9.93 -20.44 1.62
C ARG A 256 -9.25 -20.01 2.90
N LEU A 257 -9.03 -18.72 3.11
CA LEU A 257 -8.50 -18.22 4.38
C LEU A 257 -9.51 -18.44 5.52
N PRO A 258 -9.04 -18.56 6.77
CA PRO A 258 -9.91 -18.75 7.91
C PRO A 258 -10.51 -17.42 8.42
N GLY A 259 -11.71 -17.51 8.98
CA GLY A 259 -12.31 -16.51 9.88
C GLY A 259 -12.26 -15.07 9.39
N ALA A 260 -11.81 -14.18 10.26
CA ALA A 260 -11.76 -12.73 10.04
C ALA A 260 -10.82 -12.31 8.91
N SER A 261 -9.72 -13.03 8.68
CA SER A 261 -8.78 -12.72 7.59
C SER A 261 -9.44 -12.87 6.23
N ARG A 262 -10.25 -13.92 6.03
CA ARG A 262 -11.05 -14.10 4.81
C ARG A 262 -12.04 -12.96 4.63
N LEU A 263 -12.82 -12.64 5.66
CA LEU A 263 -13.83 -11.59 5.59
C LEU A 263 -13.19 -10.24 5.20
N ALA A 264 -12.15 -9.82 5.92
CA ALA A 264 -11.46 -8.56 5.66
C ALA A 264 -10.87 -8.50 4.24
N LEU A 265 -10.23 -9.57 3.77
CA LEU A 265 -9.61 -9.59 2.43
C LEU A 265 -10.63 -9.65 1.29
N LEU A 266 -11.78 -10.28 1.50
CA LEU A 266 -12.89 -10.23 0.54
C LEU A 266 -13.47 -8.81 0.46
N CYS A 267 -13.73 -8.17 1.61
CA CYS A 267 -14.18 -6.77 1.64
C CYS A 267 -13.15 -5.83 1.00
N ALA A 268 -11.86 -5.97 1.34
CA ALA A 268 -10.77 -5.20 0.75
C ALA A 268 -10.71 -5.36 -0.79
N SER A 269 -10.94 -6.57 -1.30
CA SER A 269 -11.01 -6.83 -2.74
C SER A 269 -12.22 -6.15 -3.39
N GLY A 270 -13.37 -6.13 -2.70
CA GLY A 270 -14.56 -5.41 -3.15
C GLY A 270 -14.33 -3.90 -3.24
N PHE A 271 -13.76 -3.30 -2.20
CA PHE A 271 -13.39 -1.87 -2.22
C PHE A 271 -12.33 -1.56 -3.28
N LEU A 272 -11.37 -2.45 -3.51
CA LEU A 272 -10.37 -2.28 -4.57
C LEU A 272 -11.03 -2.24 -5.95
N VAL A 273 -11.94 -3.17 -6.23
CA VAL A 273 -12.69 -3.20 -7.50
C VAL A 273 -13.52 -1.93 -7.66
N LEU A 274 -14.25 -1.52 -6.61
CA LEU A 274 -15.04 -0.29 -6.62
C LEU A 274 -14.17 0.96 -6.84
N GLY A 275 -13.08 1.09 -6.08
CA GLY A 275 -12.14 2.20 -6.17
C GLY A 275 -11.52 2.32 -7.56
N VAL A 276 -11.07 1.20 -8.14
CA VAL A 276 -10.56 1.15 -9.51
C VAL A 276 -11.62 1.50 -10.54
N SER A 277 -12.88 1.09 -10.33
CA SER A 277 -13.97 1.41 -11.25
C SER A 277 -14.27 2.91 -11.26
N ILE A 278 -14.26 3.55 -10.08
CA ILE A 278 -14.38 5.02 -9.97
C ILE A 278 -13.15 5.71 -10.57
N GLY A 279 -11.95 5.15 -10.40
CA GLY A 279 -10.74 5.68 -11.03
C GLY A 279 -10.78 5.60 -12.56
N ALA A 280 -11.28 4.48 -13.10
CA ALA A 280 -11.43 4.29 -14.54
C ALA A 280 -12.50 5.19 -15.14
N SER A 281 -13.55 5.58 -14.39
CA SER A 281 -14.55 6.53 -14.89
C SER A 281 -13.96 7.91 -15.18
N ALA A 282 -12.83 8.29 -14.56
CA ALA A 282 -12.08 9.50 -14.88
C ALA A 282 -11.64 9.58 -16.34
N ALA A 283 -11.43 8.44 -16.99
CA ALA A 283 -11.04 8.37 -18.39
C ALA A 283 -12.22 8.56 -19.36
N ILE A 284 -13.46 8.37 -18.86
CA ILE A 284 -14.69 8.44 -19.67
C ILE A 284 -15.38 9.78 -19.46
N ASP A 285 -15.52 10.20 -18.20
CA ASP A 285 -16.14 11.45 -17.79
C ASP A 285 -15.32 12.11 -16.68
N PRO A 286 -14.34 12.95 -17.04
CA PRO A 286 -13.51 13.68 -16.08
C PRO A 286 -14.30 14.60 -15.16
N VAL A 287 -15.42 15.15 -15.62
CA VAL A 287 -16.24 16.12 -14.88
C VAL A 287 -16.95 15.42 -13.73
N SER A 288 -17.64 14.31 -14.01
CA SER A 288 -18.25 13.50 -12.95
C SER A 288 -17.20 12.93 -12.00
N HIS A 289 -16.05 12.50 -12.52
CA HIS A 289 -14.98 11.98 -11.68
C HIS A 289 -14.39 13.02 -10.72
N ALA A 290 -14.32 14.30 -11.12
CA ALA A 290 -13.85 15.37 -10.23
C ALA A 290 -14.66 15.44 -8.92
N ARG A 291 -15.95 15.11 -8.96
CA ARG A 291 -16.82 14.99 -7.77
C ARG A 291 -16.55 13.71 -6.97
N LEU A 292 -16.20 12.62 -7.66
CA LEU A 292 -15.96 11.31 -7.04
C LEU A 292 -14.53 11.13 -6.51
N ARG A 293 -13.60 12.07 -6.74
CA ARG A 293 -12.18 11.92 -6.40
C ARG A 293 -11.92 11.64 -4.92
N PHE A 294 -12.72 12.24 -4.03
CA PHE A 294 -12.60 12.03 -2.59
C PHE A 294 -13.06 10.63 -2.21
N SER A 295 -14.24 10.21 -2.70
CA SER A 295 -14.73 8.84 -2.54
C SER A 295 -13.76 7.82 -3.10
N HIS A 296 -13.18 8.06 -4.29
CA HIS A 296 -12.16 7.20 -4.91
C HIS A 296 -10.95 7.02 -3.99
N ALA A 297 -10.41 8.12 -3.45
CA ALA A 297 -9.25 8.07 -2.58
C ALA A 297 -9.57 7.35 -1.26
N GLU A 298 -10.67 7.68 -0.57
CA GLU A 298 -11.05 7.03 0.68
C GLU A 298 -11.36 5.55 0.53
N ILE A 299 -12.08 5.16 -0.52
CA ILE A 299 -12.37 3.76 -0.83
C ILE A 299 -11.07 2.98 -1.02
N ASN A 300 -10.07 3.53 -1.71
CA ASN A 300 -8.79 2.85 -1.89
C ASN A 300 -7.91 2.87 -0.63
N LEU A 301 -7.84 4.00 0.08
CA LEU A 301 -6.97 4.18 1.24
C LEU A 301 -7.51 3.49 2.49
N LEU A 302 -8.77 3.75 2.83
CA LEU A 302 -9.38 3.21 4.04
C LEU A 302 -10.08 1.89 3.74
N GLY A 303 -10.86 1.82 2.66
CA GLY A 303 -11.61 0.63 2.28
C GLY A 303 -10.68 -0.52 1.88
N TRP A 304 -9.89 -0.35 0.83
CA TRP A 304 -8.98 -1.38 0.36
C TRP A 304 -7.73 -1.52 1.24
N ALA A 305 -6.90 -0.49 1.38
CA ALA A 305 -5.62 -0.63 2.08
C ALA A 305 -5.83 -0.92 3.57
N GLY A 306 -6.74 -0.21 4.23
CA GLY A 306 -7.09 -0.45 5.63
C GLY A 306 -7.58 -1.88 5.89
N LEU A 307 -8.55 -2.38 5.12
CA LEU A 307 -9.05 -3.75 5.29
C LEU A 307 -8.04 -4.82 4.85
N LEU A 308 -7.19 -4.54 3.85
CA LEU A 308 -6.08 -5.42 3.48
C LEU A 308 -5.13 -5.59 4.67
N ILE A 309 -4.73 -4.48 5.29
CA ILE A 309 -3.85 -4.47 6.46
C ILE A 309 -4.50 -5.20 7.64
N LEU A 310 -5.79 -4.95 7.91
CA LEU A 310 -6.53 -5.67 8.95
C LEU A 310 -6.59 -7.17 8.68
N GLY A 311 -6.92 -7.57 7.45
CA GLY A 311 -7.01 -8.98 7.06
C GLY A 311 -5.68 -9.73 7.19
N MET A 312 -4.60 -9.10 6.73
CA MET A 312 -3.23 -9.60 6.91
C MET A 312 -2.84 -9.64 8.39
N GLY A 313 -3.18 -8.62 9.17
CA GLY A 313 -2.92 -8.54 10.60
C GLY A 313 -3.61 -9.65 11.40
N TYR A 314 -4.89 -9.92 11.11
CA TYR A 314 -5.62 -11.04 11.73
C TYR A 314 -4.99 -12.40 11.45
N TYR A 315 -4.34 -12.56 10.29
CA TYR A 315 -3.63 -13.78 9.98
C TYR A 315 -2.26 -13.84 10.66
N LEU A 316 -1.49 -12.76 10.58
CA LEU A 316 -0.09 -12.71 10.96
C LEU A 316 0.14 -12.52 12.47
N PHE A 317 -0.60 -11.64 13.13
CA PHE A 317 -0.31 -11.24 14.51
C PHE A 317 -0.42 -12.39 15.52
N PRO A 318 -1.46 -13.25 15.49
CA PRO A 318 -1.50 -14.40 16.40
C PRO A 318 -0.29 -15.33 16.24
N ARG A 319 0.16 -15.51 15.00
CA ARG A 319 1.32 -16.37 14.67
C ARG A 319 2.64 -15.74 15.11
N PHE A 320 2.81 -14.43 14.92
CA PHE A 320 3.99 -13.72 15.40
C PHE A 320 4.06 -13.64 16.92
N ALA A 321 2.91 -13.54 17.59
CA ALA A 321 2.84 -13.48 19.04
C ALA A 321 2.85 -14.87 19.70
N GLY A 322 2.77 -15.95 18.93
CA GLY A 322 2.68 -17.32 19.44
C GLY A 322 1.43 -17.58 20.30
N ARG A 323 0.40 -16.74 20.17
CA ARG A 323 -0.83 -16.81 20.98
C ARG A 323 -2.06 -16.54 20.13
N PRO A 324 -3.20 -17.19 20.42
CA PRO A 324 -4.44 -16.90 19.70
C PRO A 324 -4.85 -15.44 19.88
N LEU A 325 -5.71 -14.95 18.97
CA LEU A 325 -6.34 -13.65 19.12
C LEU A 325 -7.20 -13.67 20.40
N PRO A 326 -7.06 -12.71 21.33
CA PRO A 326 -7.75 -12.76 22.61
C PRO A 326 -9.28 -12.64 22.49
N TRP A 327 -9.77 -11.86 21.52
CA TRP A 327 -11.20 -11.63 21.29
C TRP A 327 -11.61 -11.91 19.84
N PRO A 328 -11.64 -13.18 19.41
CA PRO A 328 -11.91 -13.53 18.01
C PRO A 328 -13.31 -13.13 17.54
N ARG A 329 -14.27 -13.00 18.47
CA ARG A 329 -15.64 -12.57 18.18
C ARG A 329 -15.76 -11.08 17.86
N LEU A 330 -14.81 -10.24 18.29
CA LEU A 330 -14.82 -8.81 17.97
C LEU A 330 -14.29 -8.52 16.56
N ALA A 331 -13.53 -9.46 15.98
CA ALA A 331 -12.90 -9.22 14.69
C ALA A 331 -13.90 -8.96 13.54
N PRO A 332 -14.99 -9.74 13.38
CA PRO A 332 -16.02 -9.42 12.39
C PRO A 332 -16.70 -8.08 12.64
N ALA A 333 -16.99 -7.73 13.90
CA ALA A 333 -17.60 -6.46 14.26
C ALA A 333 -16.70 -5.26 13.90
N GLN A 334 -15.40 -5.36 14.17
CA GLN A 334 -14.42 -4.35 13.76
C GLN A 334 -14.35 -4.19 12.24
N ILE A 335 -14.36 -5.31 11.48
CA ILE A 335 -14.34 -5.28 10.01
C ILE A 335 -15.62 -4.62 9.48
N ALA A 336 -16.78 -4.98 10.01
CA ALA A 336 -18.05 -4.41 9.61
C ALA A 336 -18.13 -2.91 9.92
N ALA A 337 -17.74 -2.49 11.13
CA ALA A 337 -17.69 -1.08 11.52
C ALA A 337 -16.77 -0.27 10.60
N HIS A 338 -15.58 -0.79 10.30
CA HIS A 338 -14.64 -0.15 9.38
C HIS A 338 -15.21 -0.03 7.96
N ALA A 339 -15.73 -1.12 7.39
CA ALA A 339 -16.31 -1.13 6.05
C ALA A 339 -17.51 -0.18 5.94
N SER A 340 -18.43 -0.21 6.90
CA SER A 340 -19.59 0.68 6.95
C SER A 340 -19.17 2.15 7.09
N GLY A 341 -18.17 2.45 7.93
CA GLY A 341 -17.63 3.80 8.07
C GLY A 341 -17.07 4.34 6.75
N VAL A 342 -16.33 3.53 6.01
CA VAL A 342 -15.82 3.91 4.68
C VAL A 342 -16.95 4.15 3.68
N VAL A 343 -17.97 3.29 3.65
CA VAL A 343 -19.13 3.48 2.76
C VAL A 343 -19.87 4.77 3.09
N LEU A 344 -20.19 4.99 4.37
CA LEU A 344 -20.89 6.20 4.80
C LEU A 344 -20.09 7.46 4.47
N SER A 345 -18.78 7.47 4.72
CA SER A 345 -17.89 8.59 4.38
C SER A 345 -17.84 8.84 2.87
N ALA A 346 -17.63 7.78 2.07
CA ALA A 346 -17.57 7.87 0.62
C ALA A 346 -18.88 8.36 -0.01
N VAL A 347 -20.04 7.99 0.55
CA VAL A 347 -21.36 8.48 0.13
C VAL A 347 -21.58 9.92 0.59
N ALA A 348 -21.15 10.30 1.80
CA ALA A 348 -21.27 11.67 2.30
C ALA A 348 -20.56 12.67 1.36
N TRP A 349 -19.41 12.29 0.80
CA TRP A 349 -18.71 13.09 -0.20
C TRP A 349 -19.52 13.38 -1.46
N TRP A 350 -20.47 12.53 -1.84
CA TRP A 350 -21.35 12.78 -3.00
C TRP A 350 -22.36 13.87 -2.78
N TRP A 351 -22.69 14.19 -1.53
CA TRP A 351 -23.66 15.24 -1.19
C TRP A 351 -23.01 16.60 -0.96
N TYR A 352 -21.70 16.63 -0.71
CA TYR A 352 -20.97 17.85 -0.36
C TYR A 352 -20.35 18.57 -1.57
N LEU A 353 -20.32 17.95 -2.75
CA LEU A 353 -19.67 18.41 -3.99
C LEU A 353 -20.65 18.42 -5.16
#